data_AF-A0A8S2NJQ9-F1
#
_entry.id   AF-A0A8S2NJQ9-F1
#
_cell.length_a   1.000
_cell.length_b   1.000
_cell.length_c   1.000
_cell.angle_alpha   90.00
_cell.angle_beta   90.00
_cell.angle_gamma   90.00
#
_symmetry.space_group_name_H-M   'P 1'
#
loop_
_entity.id
_entity.type
_entity.pdbx_description
1 polymer ?
#
loop_
_entity_poly.entity_id
_entity_poly.type
_entity_poly.pdbx_seq_one_letter_code
_entity_poly.pdbx_strand_id
1 'polypeptide(L)' 'VSVLKIAGGIFEVKSTAGNTHLGGEDFDNRTVTHFIEEFKRRNNKDLSQNKRALRRLRTACERAKVNI' A
#
# COMPACT_ATOMS: atom_id res chain seq x y z
N VAL A 1 -16.28 -3.01 -3.39
CA VAL A 1 -17.30 -3.53 -2.45
C VAL A 1 -18.55 -3.85 -3.24
N SER A 2 -19.07 -5.07 -3.09
CA SER A 2 -20.25 -5.52 -3.83
C SER A 2 -21.24 -6.16 -2.85
N VAL A 3 -22.53 -5.94 -3.09
CA VAL A 3 -23.61 -6.57 -2.35
C VAL A 3 -24.22 -7.65 -3.25
N LEU A 4 -24.21 -8.89 -2.76
CA LEU A 4 -24.69 -10.05 -3.51
C LEU A 4 -25.81 -10.76 -2.76
N LYS A 5 -26.78 -11.29 -3.52
CA LYS A 5 -27.76 -12.26 -3.06
C LYS A 5 -27.38 -13.63 -3.62
N ILE A 6 -27.30 -14.63 -2.75
CA ILE A 6 -26.96 -16.02 -3.12
C ILE A 6 -28.13 -16.92 -2.73
N ALA A 7 -28.72 -17.61 -3.72
CA ALA A 7 -29.82 -18.55 -3.50
C ALA A 7 -29.82 -19.64 -4.57
N GLY A 8 -29.89 -20.92 -4.16
CA GLY A 8 -30.03 -22.04 -5.09
C GLY A 8 -28.92 -22.15 -6.15
N GLY A 9 -27.69 -21.74 -5.82
CA GLY A 9 -26.56 -21.71 -6.76
C GLY A 9 -26.55 -20.50 -7.71
N ILE A 10 -27.53 -19.60 -7.61
CA ILE A 10 -27.58 -18.35 -8.36
C ILE A 10 -26.92 -17.24 -7.54
N PHE A 11 -26.02 -16.50 -8.18
CA PHE A 11 -25.34 -15.32 -7.64
C PHE A 11 -25.87 -14.08 -8.35
N GLU A 12 -26.61 -13.24 -7.63
CA GLU A 12 -27.18 -11.99 -8.15
C GLU A 12 -26.48 -10.79 -7.52
N VAL A 13 -25.87 -9.93 -8.34
CA VAL A 13 -25.24 -8.69 -7.89
C VAL A 13 -26.32 -7.61 -7.75
N LYS A 14 -26.52 -7.10 -6.53
CA LYS A 14 -27.50 -6.03 -6.26
C LYS A 14 -26.90 -4.64 -6.43
N SER A 15 -25.63 -4.47 -6.06
CA SER A 15 -24.90 -3.22 -6.25
C SER A 15 -23.39 -3.46 -6.17
N THR A 16 -22.61 -2.61 -6.85
CA THR A 16 -21.15 -2.57 -6.74
C THR A 16 -20.69 -1.13 -6.68
N ALA A 17 -19.78 -0.83 -5.76
CA ALA A 17 -19.11 0.46 -5.65
C ALA A 17 -17.64 0.24 -5.21
N GLY A 18 -16.76 1.18 -5.53
CA GLY A 18 -15.36 1.11 -5.13
C GLY A 18 -14.53 2.21 -5.74
N ASN A 19 -13.30 2.36 -5.23
CA ASN A 19 -12.29 3.25 -5.77
C ASN A 19 -11.15 2.41 -6.37
N THR A 20 -10.91 2.53 -7.67
CA THR A 20 -9.84 1.81 -8.38
C THR A 20 -8.44 2.33 -8.06
N HIS A 21 -8.34 3.48 -7.38
CA HIS A 21 -7.10 4.13 -7.00
C HIS A 21 -6.79 4.03 -5.51
N LEU A 22 -7.52 3.19 -4.77
CA LEU A 22 -7.30 2.99 -3.33
C LEU A 22 -6.98 1.53 -3.06
N GLY A 23 -5.77 1.26 -2.56
CA GLY A 23 -5.28 -0.09 -2.31
C GLY A 23 -4.13 -0.14 -1.31
N GLY A 24 -3.51 -1.32 -1.18
CA GLY A 24 -2.39 -1.52 -0.26
C GLY A 24 -1.19 -0.62 -0.56
N GLU A 25 -0.98 -0.28 -1.83
CA GLU A 25 0.14 0.53 -2.29
C GLU A 25 0.11 1.97 -1.75
N ASP A 26 -1.07 2.51 -1.43
CA ASP A 26 -1.19 3.84 -0.81
C ASP A 26 -0.56 3.88 0.59
N PHE A 27 -0.77 2.81 1.36
CA PHE A 27 -0.16 2.65 2.67
C PHE A 27 1.35 2.45 2.56
N ASP A 28 1.81 1.69 1.56
CA ASP A 28 3.23 1.48 1.31
C ASP A 28 3.92 2.79 0.95
N ASN A 29 3.31 3.58 0.06
CA ASN A 29 3.83 4.86 -0.38
C ASN A 29 3.90 5.89 0.76
N ARG A 30 2.88 5.94 1.63
CA ARG A 30 2.91 6.79 2.84
C ARG A 30 4.02 6.38 3.79
N THR A 31 4.16 5.09 4.05
CA THR A 31 5.17 4.54 4.97
C THR A 31 6.59 4.77 4.45
N VAL A 32 6.82 4.54 3.16
CA VAL A 32 8.11 4.76 2.50
C VAL A 32 8.48 6.24 2.52
N THR A 33 7.55 7.14 2.22
CA THR A 33 7.78 8.59 2.29
C THR A 33 8.19 9.03 3.69
N HIS A 34 7.47 8.57 4.72
CA HIS A 34 7.81 8.85 6.11
C HIS A 34 9.24 8.42 6.47
N PHE A 35 9.65 7.20 6.06
CA PHE A 35 11.01 6.72 6.34
C PHE A 35 12.10 7.43 5.53
N ILE A 36 11.81 7.90 4.32
CA ILE A 36 12.74 8.72 3.54
C ILE A 36 13.00 10.05 4.27
N GLU A 37 11.94 10.70 4.75
CA GLU A 37 12.02 11.96 5.50
C GLU A 37 12.79 11.77 6.82
N GLU A 38 12.48 10.72 7.58
CA GLU A 38 13.20 10.39 8.81
C GLU A 38 14.67 10.07 8.56
N PHE A 39 14.97 9.32 7.49
CA PHE A 39 16.35 9.02 7.12
C PHE A 39 17.13 10.29 6.74
N LYS A 40 16.50 11.20 5.99
CA LYS A 40 17.06 12.50 5.61
C LYS A 40 17.34 13.37 6.82
N ARG A 41 16.39 13.43 7.77
CA ARG A 41 16.53 14.18 9.04
C ARG A 41 17.69 13.67 9.90
N ARG A 42 17.87 12.34 9.98
CA ARG A 42 18.89 11.73 10.86
C ARG A 42 20.29 11.67 10.25
N ASN A 43 20.39 11.46 8.93
CA ASN A 43 21.66 11.17 8.27
C ASN A 43 22.12 12.30 7.33
N ASN A 44 21.32 13.36 7.18
CA ASN A 44 21.53 14.45 6.22
C ASN A 44 21.81 13.96 4.78
N LYS A 45 21.19 12.83 4.41
CA LYS A 45 21.35 12.17 3.11
C LYS A 45 19.99 11.83 2.54
N ASP A 46 19.82 12.08 1.24
CA ASP A 46 18.58 11.81 0.55
C ASP A 46 18.59 10.40 -0.09
N LEU A 47 17.75 9.50 0.43
CA LEU A 47 17.64 8.13 -0.07
C LEU A 47 16.88 8.05 -1.41
N SER A 48 16.09 9.08 -1.75
CA SER A 48 15.23 9.09 -2.95
C SER A 48 16.03 9.00 -4.26
N GLN A 49 17.28 9.46 -4.23
CA GLN A 49 18.16 9.47 -5.40
C GLN A 49 18.71 8.07 -5.72
N ASN A 50 18.64 7.12 -4.77
CA ASN A 50 19.16 5.77 -4.95
C ASN A 50 18.02 4.77 -5.18
N LYS A 51 17.76 4.45 -6.46
CA LYS A 51 16.71 3.51 -6.88
C LYS A 51 16.83 2.12 -6.22
N ARG A 52 18.06 1.63 -5.97
CA ARG A 52 18.29 0.33 -5.32
C ARG A 52 17.94 0.38 -3.84
N ALA A 53 18.33 1.46 -3.15
CA ALA A 53 18.00 1.66 -1.74
C ALA A 53 16.49 1.85 -1.54
N LEU A 54 15.84 2.65 -2.40
CA LEU A 54 14.38 2.80 -2.41
C LEU A 54 13.64 1.47 -2.56
N ARG A 55 14.08 0.61 -3.48
CA ARG A 55 13.46 -0.72 -3.67
C ARG A 55 13.58 -1.58 -2.41
N ARG A 56 14.73 -1.55 -1.73
CA ARG A 56 14.93 -2.27 -0.46
C ARG A 56 14.02 -1.71 0.65
N LEU A 57 13.92 -0.39 0.74
CA LEU A 57 13.04 0.27 1.71
C LEU A 57 11.57 -0.10 1.48
N ARG A 58 11.10 -0.07 0.23
CA ARG A 58 9.74 -0.50 -0.15
C ARG A 58 9.45 -1.93 0.28
N THR A 59 10.34 -2.88 -0.03
CA THR A 59 10.16 -4.28 0.40
C THR A 59 10.14 -4.43 1.92
N ALA A 60 10.94 -3.66 2.65
CA ALA A 60 10.92 -3.67 4.11
C ALA A 60 9.62 -3.07 4.68
N CYS A 61 9.11 -1.98 4.09
CA CYS A 61 7.84 -1.37 4.49
C CYS A 61 6.65 -2.29 4.22
N GLU A 62 6.61 -2.95 3.07
CA GLU A 62 5.57 -3.96 2.75
C GLU A 62 5.58 -5.08 3.78
N ARG A 63 6.76 -5.64 4.06
CA ARG A 63 6.91 -6.71 5.07
C ARG A 63 6.49 -6.22 6.45
N ALA A 64 6.82 -4.99 6.83
CA ALA A 64 6.40 -4.43 8.11
C ALA A 64 4.87 -4.33 8.16
N LYS A 65 4.22 -3.77 7.13
CA LYS A 65 2.76 -3.63 7.03
C LYS A 65 2.04 -4.97 7.24
N VAL A 66 2.51 -6.05 6.61
CA VAL A 66 1.88 -7.38 6.71
C VAL A 66 2.04 -8.02 8.11
N ASN A 67 3.07 -7.62 8.87
CA ASN A 67 3.37 -8.16 10.19
C ASN A 67 2.89 -7.26 11.35
N ILE A 68 2.13 -6.20 11.06
CA ILE A 68 1.44 -5.36 12.04
C ILE A 68 0.00 -5.88 12.19
#